data_AF-M0PCB9-F1
#
_entry.id   AF-M0PCB9-F1
#
_cell.length_a   1.000
_cell.length_b   1.000
_cell.length_c   1.000
_cell.angle_alpha   90.00
_cell.angle_beta   90.00
_cell.angle_gamma   90.00
#
_symmetry.space_group_name_H-M   'P 1'
#
loop_
_entity.id
_entity.type
_entity.pdbx_description
1 polymer ?
#
loop_
_entity_poly.entity_id
_entity_poly.type
_entity_poly.pdbx_seq_one_letter_code
_entity_poly.pdbx_strand_id
1 'polypeptide(L)'
;MTDRSLAAMGIVALIFLGGFLGGIGGDAVGPREYPERPPTVDAETAGPYAAAYEEVYRHNRTVEEETETIREIVVGAGVVSVSERDDGYDIVVSVDYYWTFGADGPDRPIVIADGEPYEATSFVNETTTDRLGDTL
;
A
#
# COMPACT_ATOMS: atom_id res chain seq x y z
N MET A 1 -17.43 -8.62 40.36
CA MET A 1 -17.88 -8.00 39.10
C MET A 1 -17.12 -6.69 38.92
N THR A 2 -15.90 -6.76 38.39
CA THR A 2 -15.28 -5.71 37.55
C THR A 2 -14.08 -6.37 36.87
N ASP A 3 -14.28 -6.82 35.64
CA ASP A 3 -13.22 -7.26 34.75
C ASP A 3 -12.30 -6.08 34.44
N ARG A 4 -10.99 -6.28 34.62
CA ARG A 4 -9.97 -5.42 34.02
C ARG A 4 -9.31 -6.23 32.91
N SER A 5 -9.89 -6.10 31.72
CA SER A 5 -9.30 -6.59 30.47
C SER A 5 -8.00 -5.82 30.24
N LEU A 6 -6.87 -6.50 30.42
CA LEU A 6 -5.56 -6.01 29.99
C LEU A 6 -5.45 -6.27 28.49
N ALA A 7 -5.74 -5.23 27.70
CA ALA A 7 -5.42 -5.21 26.29
C ALA A 7 -3.90 -5.31 26.14
N ALA A 8 -3.43 -6.48 25.71
CA ALA A 8 -2.06 -6.69 25.31
C ALA A 8 -1.83 -5.99 23.97
N MET A 9 -1.33 -4.76 24.00
CA MET A 9 -0.70 -4.13 22.83
C MET A 9 0.57 -4.91 22.49
N GLY A 10 0.46 -5.82 21.53
CA GLY A 10 1.60 -6.41 20.86
C GLY A 10 2.06 -5.47 19.75
N ILE A 11 3.14 -4.72 20.00
CA ILE A 11 3.93 -4.07 18.95
C ILE A 11 4.51 -5.19 18.10
N VAL A 12 4.01 -5.37 16.87
CA VAL A 12 4.62 -6.29 15.91
C VAL A 12 5.36 -5.46 14.87
N ALA A 13 6.64 -5.79 14.74
CA ALA A 13 7.65 -5.08 13.98
C ALA A 13 7.31 -4.98 12.48
N LEU A 14 7.52 -3.79 11.93
CA LEU A 14 7.64 -3.53 10.50
C LEU A 14 8.82 -4.34 9.93
N ILE A 15 8.51 -5.49 9.33
CA ILE A 15 9.44 -6.18 8.45
C ILE A 15 9.25 -5.57 7.06
N PHE A 16 10.13 -4.65 6.70
CA PHE A 16 10.32 -4.21 5.31
C PHE A 16 10.85 -5.39 4.50
N LEU A 17 9.96 -6.18 3.90
CA LEU A 17 10.36 -7.14 2.87
C LEU A 17 10.43 -6.37 1.54
N GLY A 18 11.60 -5.81 1.28
CA GLY A 18 11.90 -5.10 0.05
C GLY A 18 11.77 -6.01 -1.17
N GLY A 19 10.78 -5.72 -2.02
CA GLY A 19 10.72 -6.14 -3.42
C GLY A 19 11.48 -5.14 -4.29
N PHE A 20 12.81 -5.17 -4.24
CA PHE A 20 13.66 -4.32 -5.06
C PHE A 20 13.97 -5.03 -6.38
N LEU A 21 13.27 -4.73 -7.48
CA LEU A 21 13.75 -4.94 -8.86
C LEU A 21 12.98 -4.03 -9.86
N GLY A 22 13.20 -2.72 -9.79
CA GLY A 22 12.90 -1.78 -10.89
C GLY A 22 14.20 -1.47 -11.64
N GLY A 23 14.35 -1.96 -12.87
CA GLY A 23 15.57 -1.84 -13.67
C GLY A 23 15.95 -0.41 -14.03
N ILE A 24 17.26 -0.15 -14.05
CA ILE A 24 17.86 1.10 -14.55
C ILE A 24 17.72 1.09 -16.08
N GLY A 25 16.74 1.81 -16.61
CA GLY A 25 16.55 1.96 -18.05
C GLY A 25 15.36 2.84 -18.41
N GLY A 26 15.56 4.16 -18.44
CA GLY A 26 15.01 5.15 -19.39
C GLY A 26 13.52 5.23 -19.76
N ASP A 27 12.64 4.34 -19.29
CA ASP A 27 11.21 4.41 -19.57
C ASP A 27 10.49 5.14 -18.43
N ALA A 28 9.55 6.01 -18.79
CA ALA A 28 8.71 6.71 -17.84
C ALA A 28 7.98 5.70 -16.93
N VAL A 29 7.82 6.06 -15.65
CA VAL A 29 7.12 5.19 -14.67
C VAL A 29 5.69 4.96 -15.15
N GLY A 30 5.36 3.69 -15.40
CA GLY A 30 4.04 3.24 -15.82
C GLY A 30 3.22 2.61 -14.69
N PRO A 31 1.96 2.23 -14.97
CA PRO A 31 1.12 1.52 -14.02
C PRO A 31 1.68 0.12 -13.74
N ARG A 32 1.40 -0.40 -12.55
CA ARG A 32 1.70 -1.76 -12.07
C ARG A 32 0.45 -2.63 -12.10
N GLU A 33 0.64 -3.92 -12.33
CA GLU A 33 -0.43 -4.91 -12.17
C GLU A 33 -0.76 -5.12 -10.68
N TYR A 34 -2.04 -5.27 -10.38
CA TYR A 34 -2.49 -5.59 -9.03
C TYR A 34 -2.07 -7.00 -8.63
N PRO A 35 -1.77 -7.25 -7.33
CA PRO A 35 -1.43 -8.58 -6.87
C PRO A 35 -2.58 -9.55 -7.11
N GLU A 36 -2.24 -10.80 -7.43
CA GLU A 36 -3.23 -11.87 -7.47
C GLU A 36 -3.77 -12.14 -6.07
N ARG A 37 -5.08 -12.33 -5.97
CA ARG A 37 -5.71 -12.70 -4.70
C ARG A 37 -5.20 -14.07 -4.25
N PRO A 38 -4.89 -14.26 -2.96
CA PRO A 38 -4.52 -15.56 -2.46
C PRO A 38 -5.67 -16.57 -2.68
N PRO A 39 -5.35 -17.85 -2.96
CA PRO A 39 -6.35 -18.90 -3.17
C PRO A 39 -7.18 -19.22 -1.90
N THR A 40 -6.71 -18.76 -0.75
CA THR A 40 -7.41 -18.84 0.54
C THR A 40 -7.23 -17.51 1.25
N VAL A 41 -8.33 -16.93 1.74
CA VAL A 41 -8.33 -15.67 2.48
C VAL A 41 -8.58 -15.99 3.94
N ASP A 42 -7.56 -15.77 4.76
CA ASP A 42 -7.60 -15.94 6.21
C ASP A 42 -6.90 -14.75 6.90
N ALA A 43 -6.88 -14.76 8.24
CA ALA A 43 -6.27 -13.69 9.02
C ALA A 43 -4.77 -13.48 8.74
N GLU A 44 -4.06 -14.49 8.22
CA GLU A 44 -2.64 -14.41 7.89
C GLU A 44 -2.42 -13.89 6.45
N THR A 45 -3.33 -14.18 5.53
CA THR A 45 -3.19 -13.81 4.11
C THR A 45 -3.92 -12.51 3.73
N ALA A 46 -5.04 -12.19 4.37
CA ALA A 46 -5.89 -11.06 4.01
C ALA A 46 -5.18 -9.70 4.19
N GLY A 47 -4.49 -9.53 5.32
CA GLY A 47 -3.75 -8.31 5.64
C GLY A 47 -2.62 -8.03 4.63
N PRO A 48 -1.65 -8.94 4.46
CA PRO A 48 -0.56 -8.76 3.51
C PRO A 48 -1.05 -8.53 2.07
N TYR A 49 -2.09 -9.25 1.64
CA TYR A 49 -2.69 -9.04 0.33
C TYR A 49 -3.29 -7.62 0.19
N ALA A 50 -4.07 -7.16 1.17
CA ALA A 50 -4.66 -5.83 1.14
C ALA A 50 -3.60 -4.72 1.15
N ALA A 51 -2.51 -4.89 1.90
CA ALA A 51 -1.38 -3.95 1.88
C ALA A 51 -0.71 -3.88 0.50
N ALA A 52 -0.42 -5.02 -0.11
CA ALA A 52 0.14 -5.06 -1.47
C ALA A 52 -0.82 -4.48 -2.52
N TYR A 53 -2.12 -4.73 -2.37
CA TYR A 53 -3.15 -4.16 -3.23
C TYR A 53 -3.17 -2.63 -3.14
N GLU A 54 -3.16 -2.09 -1.92
CA GLU A 54 -3.17 -0.63 -1.70
C GLU A 54 -1.87 0.03 -2.17
N GLU A 55 -0.72 -0.65 -2.04
CA GLU A 55 0.56 -0.17 -2.59
C GLU A 55 0.47 0.05 -4.11
N VAL A 56 -0.09 -0.93 -4.83
CA VAL A 56 -0.31 -0.83 -6.29
C VAL A 56 -1.37 0.21 -6.62
N TYR A 57 -2.46 0.28 -5.86
CA TYR A 57 -3.49 1.29 -6.03
C TYR A 57 -2.89 2.70 -5.97
N ARG A 58 -2.16 3.03 -4.90
CA ARG A 58 -1.57 4.35 -4.73
C ARG A 58 -0.51 4.65 -5.77
N HIS A 59 0.33 3.66 -6.14
CA HIS A 59 1.28 3.81 -7.25
C HIS A 59 0.56 4.20 -8.55
N ASN A 60 -0.47 3.45 -8.92
CA ASN A 60 -1.22 3.66 -10.15
C ASN A 60 -1.96 5.00 -10.15
N ARG A 61 -2.54 5.39 -9.01
CA ARG A 61 -3.17 6.70 -8.83
C ARG A 61 -2.17 7.83 -9.03
N THR A 62 -0.94 7.72 -8.53
CA THR A 62 0.09 8.74 -8.74
C THR A 62 0.51 8.81 -10.21
N VAL A 63 0.59 7.68 -10.92
CA VAL A 63 0.82 7.67 -12.39
C VAL A 63 -0.31 8.38 -13.15
N GLU A 64 -1.56 8.26 -12.69
CA GLU A 64 -2.72 8.90 -13.33
C GLU A 64 -2.86 10.39 -13.00
N GLU A 65 -2.56 10.79 -11.76
CA GLU A 65 -2.75 12.15 -11.24
C GLU A 65 -1.65 13.10 -11.70
N GLU A 66 -0.43 12.61 -11.83
CA GLU A 66 0.74 13.43 -12.14
C GLU A 66 0.91 13.63 -13.65
N THR A 67 1.08 14.88 -14.04
CA THR A 67 1.23 15.27 -15.47
C THR A 67 2.68 15.41 -15.91
N GLU A 68 3.60 15.50 -14.96
CA GLU A 68 5.04 15.57 -15.21
C GLU A 68 5.63 14.17 -15.39
N THR A 69 6.80 14.08 -16.03
CA THR A 69 7.50 12.80 -16.18
C THR A 69 8.06 12.34 -14.84
N ILE A 70 7.38 11.37 -14.24
CA ILE A 70 7.79 10.72 -12.99
C ILE A 70 9.01 9.83 -13.25
N ARG A 71 9.96 9.86 -12.33
CA ARG A 71 11.18 9.03 -12.32
C ARG A 71 11.09 7.84 -11.40
N GLU A 72 10.52 8.05 -10.24
CA GLU A 72 10.35 7.02 -9.22
C GLU A 72 9.07 7.31 -8.44
N ILE A 73 8.36 6.26 -8.08
CA ILE A 73 7.27 6.30 -7.11
C ILE A 73 7.61 5.26 -6.05
N VAL A 74 7.63 5.69 -4.80
CA VAL A 74 7.82 4.83 -3.64
C VAL A 74 6.57 4.91 -2.80
N VAL A 75 5.95 3.76 -2.59
CA VAL A 75 4.77 3.58 -1.76
C VAL A 75 5.12 2.53 -0.71
N GLY A 76 4.82 2.83 0.55
CA GLY A 76 4.84 1.88 1.65
C GLY A 76 3.43 1.69 2.17
N ALA A 77 2.99 0.44 2.31
CA ALA A 77 1.69 0.09 2.85
C ALA A 77 1.86 -0.92 4.00
N GLY A 78 1.29 -0.62 5.17
CA GLY A 78 1.41 -1.43 6.38
C GLY A 78 0.05 -1.75 7.00
N VAL A 79 -0.16 -3.01 7.40
CA VAL A 79 -1.41 -3.44 8.04
C VAL A 79 -1.54 -2.81 9.42
N VAL A 80 -2.63 -2.07 9.64
CA VAL A 80 -2.99 -1.46 10.93
C VAL A 80 -3.91 -2.39 11.71
N SER A 81 -4.93 -2.95 11.05
CA SER A 81 -5.86 -3.89 11.67
C SER A 81 -6.45 -4.87 10.67
N VAL A 82 -6.80 -6.06 11.17
CA VAL A 82 -7.53 -7.09 10.44
C VAL A 82 -8.68 -7.53 11.33
N SER A 83 -9.92 -7.38 10.85
CA SER A 83 -11.12 -7.77 11.58
C SER A 83 -11.88 -8.81 10.76
N GLU A 84 -12.11 -9.98 11.35
CA GLU A 84 -12.93 -11.01 10.73
C GLU A 84 -14.40 -10.55 10.65
N ARG A 85 -15.03 -10.88 9.53
CA ARG A 85 -16.44 -10.67 9.24
C ARG A 85 -17.02 -11.97 8.68
N ASP A 86 -18.34 -12.13 8.76
CA ASP A 86 -19.05 -13.38 8.42
C ASP A 86 -18.58 -14.08 7.13
N ASP A 87 -18.23 -13.31 6.10
CA ASP A 87 -17.82 -13.81 4.79
C ASP A 87 -16.44 -13.32 4.32
N GLY A 88 -15.60 -12.80 5.22
CA GLY A 88 -14.28 -12.26 4.85
C GLY A 88 -13.62 -11.45 5.95
N TYR A 89 -12.85 -10.45 5.55
CA TYR A 89 -12.09 -9.60 6.47
C TYR A 89 -12.22 -8.14 6.07
N ASP A 90 -12.38 -7.27 7.06
CA ASP A 90 -12.16 -5.83 6.93
C ASP A 90 -10.71 -5.54 7.35
N ILE A 91 -9.92 -4.94 6.45
CA ILE A 91 -8.50 -4.61 6.66
C ILE A 91 -8.33 -3.10 6.61
N VAL A 92 -7.62 -2.56 7.59
CA VAL A 92 -7.13 -1.17 7.57
C VAL A 92 -5.63 -1.19 7.30
N VAL A 93 -5.19 -0.41 6.32
CA VAL A 93 -3.79 -0.28 5.90
C VAL A 93 -3.37 1.18 5.97
N SER A 94 -2.26 1.47 6.64
CA SER A 94 -1.61 2.78 6.63
C SER A 94 -0.69 2.88 5.41
N VAL A 95 -0.73 4.00 4.71
CA VAL A 95 -0.01 4.26 3.47
C VAL A 95 0.81 5.53 3.59
N ASP A 96 2.10 5.43 3.30
CA ASP A 96 3.02 6.54 3.12
C ASP A 96 3.59 6.47 1.71
N TYR A 97 3.75 7.61 1.02
CA TYR A 97 4.29 7.60 -0.33
C TYR A 97 4.95 8.91 -0.73
N TYR A 98 5.89 8.81 -1.66
CA TYR A 98 6.52 9.96 -2.33
C TYR A 98 6.82 9.60 -3.79
N TRP A 99 7.04 10.62 -4.60
CA TRP A 99 7.48 10.45 -5.98
C TRP A 99 8.48 11.52 -6.37
N THR A 100 9.22 11.25 -7.45
CA THR A 100 10.27 12.15 -7.93
C THR A 100 10.06 12.56 -9.38
N PHE A 101 10.38 13.82 -9.68
CA PHE A 101 10.40 14.37 -11.03
C PHE A 101 11.82 14.74 -11.45
N GLY A 102 12.07 14.75 -12.76
CA GLY A 102 13.32 15.24 -13.32
C GLY A 102 13.57 14.74 -14.73
N ALA A 103 14.43 15.43 -15.47
CA ALA A 103 14.89 14.98 -16.78
C ALA A 103 16.21 14.20 -16.67
N ASP A 104 16.50 13.33 -17.65
CA ASP A 104 17.72 12.53 -17.67
C ASP A 104 18.97 13.42 -17.64
N GLY A 105 19.91 13.07 -16.77
CA GLY A 105 21.24 13.68 -16.72
C GLY A 105 21.72 13.95 -15.29
N PRO A 106 23.04 13.82 -15.03
CA PRO A 106 23.63 13.96 -13.70
C PRO A 106 23.53 15.38 -13.10
N ASP A 107 23.22 16.38 -13.92
CA ASP A 107 23.25 17.80 -13.53
C ASP A 107 21.85 18.44 -13.44
N ARG A 108 20.77 17.64 -13.50
CA ARG A 108 19.40 18.16 -13.42
C ARG A 108 18.82 17.94 -12.01
N PRO A 109 18.15 18.94 -11.42
CA PRO A 109 17.58 18.79 -10.08
C PRO A 109 16.49 17.72 -10.09
N ILE A 110 16.58 16.77 -9.16
CA ILE A 110 15.49 15.87 -8.80
C ILE A 110 14.57 16.63 -7.85
N VAL A 111 13.29 16.72 -8.18
CA VAL A 111 12.27 17.27 -7.30
C VAL A 111 11.59 16.11 -6.59
N ILE A 112 11.46 16.18 -5.28
CA ILE A 112 10.71 15.21 -4.47
C ILE A 112 9.37 15.84 -4.13
N ALA A 113 8.30 15.10 -4.40
CA ALA A 113 6.96 15.41 -3.93
C ALA A 113 6.51 14.31 -2.96
N ASP A 114 6.06 14.73 -1.79
CA ASP A 114 5.58 13.84 -0.74
C ASP A 114 4.05 13.81 -0.78
N GLY A 115 3.50 12.61 -0.72
CA GLY A 115 2.07 12.39 -0.54
C GLY A 115 1.66 12.63 0.91
N GLU A 116 0.41 13.02 1.12
CA GLU A 116 -0.15 13.01 2.47
C GLU A 116 -0.43 11.56 2.88
N PRO A 117 0.13 11.08 4.01
CA PRO A 117 -0.16 9.74 4.51
C PRO A 117 -1.64 9.55 4.81
N TYR A 118 -2.15 8.34 4.65
CA TYR A 118 -3.55 8.03 4.89
C TYR A 118 -3.76 6.58 5.35
N GLU A 119 -4.93 6.28 5.90
CA GLU A 119 -5.39 4.91 6.16
C GLU A 119 -6.47 4.51 5.15
N ALA A 120 -6.29 3.38 4.49
CA ALA A 120 -7.26 2.78 3.57
C ALA A 120 -8.00 1.63 4.26
N THR A 121 -9.32 1.55 4.07
CA THR A 121 -10.11 0.40 4.49
C THR A 121 -10.54 -0.41 3.28
N SER A 122 -10.32 -1.73 3.32
CA SER A 122 -10.75 -2.67 2.29
C SER A 122 -11.44 -3.89 2.89
N PHE A 123 -12.44 -4.42 2.19
CA PHE A 123 -13.00 -5.74 2.45
C PHE A 123 -12.40 -6.77 1.50
N VAL A 124 -11.96 -7.92 2.03
CA VAL A 124 -11.38 -9.02 1.24
C VAL A 124 -12.05 -10.33 1.61
N ASN A 125 -12.51 -11.07 0.60
CA ASN A 125 -12.89 -12.47 0.72
C ASN A 125 -12.37 -13.27 -0.47
N GLU A 126 -12.67 -14.57 -0.54
CA GLU A 126 -12.18 -15.45 -1.62
C GLU A 126 -12.53 -14.96 -3.04
N THR A 127 -13.61 -14.20 -3.18
CA THR A 127 -14.18 -13.80 -4.48
C THR A 127 -14.09 -12.31 -4.80
N THR A 128 -13.90 -11.44 -3.81
CA THR A 128 -13.85 -9.99 -4.00
C THR A 128 -12.73 -9.29 -3.22
N THR A 129 -12.41 -8.08 -3.68
CA THR A 129 -11.55 -7.11 -3.00
C THR A 129 -12.16 -5.75 -3.24
N ASP A 130 -12.79 -5.21 -2.21
CA ASP A 130 -13.56 -3.98 -2.30
C ASP A 130 -12.89 -2.92 -1.42
N ARG A 131 -12.34 -1.88 -2.05
CA ARG A 131 -11.83 -0.71 -1.34
C ARG A 131 -13.01 0.14 -0.87
N LEU A 132 -13.16 0.30 0.44
CA LEU A 132 -14.32 0.95 1.06
C LEU A 132 -14.13 2.47 1.24
N GLY A 133 -12.88 2.93 1.31
CA GLY A 133 -12.54 4.34 1.42
C GLY A 133 -11.17 4.57 2.09
N ASP A 134 -10.80 5.84 2.22
CA ASP A 134 -9.61 6.29 2.93
C ASP A 134 -9.93 7.41 3.93
N THR A 135 -9.06 7.56 4.92
CA THR A 135 -9.08 8.63 5.92
C THR A 135 -7.68 9.21 6.12
N LEU A 136 -7.60 10.53 6.29
CA LEU A 136 -6.40 11.27 6.68
C LEU A 136 -6.23 11.31 8.20
#